data_AF-A0A009P988-F1
#
_entry.id   AF-A0A009P988-F1
#
_cell.length_a   1.000
_cell.length_b   1.000
_cell.length_c   1.000
_cell.angle_alpha   90.00
_cell.angle_beta   90.00
_cell.angle_gamma   90.00
#
_symmetry.space_group_name_H-M   'P 1'
#
loop_
_entity.id
_entity.type
_entity.pdbx_description
1 polymer ?
#
loop_
_entity_poly.entity_id
_entity_poly.type
_entity_poly.pdbx_seq_one_letter_code
_entity_poly.pdbx_strand_id
1 'polypeptide(L)'
;MNNSQHPIMTVAGIRKSAGDFKDQSSGKEITYSNTVVTVLQEYSAKEKEQGAIGFKSTDYKIKGAQFFNDYMHQKLPAEAKLIFDWDFTGKQPKAVLVALDFDGVEAA
;
A
#
# COMPACT_ATOMS: atom_id res chain seq x y z
N MET A 1 1.13 -8.64 -24.60
CA MET A 1 1.74 -8.58 -23.25
C MET A 1 0.68 -8.02 -22.32
N ASN A 2 0.29 -8.78 -21.29
CA ASN A 2 -0.85 -8.43 -20.45
C ASN A 2 -0.41 -7.35 -19.44
N ASN A 3 -0.81 -6.09 -19.66
CA ASN A 3 -0.32 -4.92 -18.91
C ASN A 3 -1.03 -4.70 -17.56
N SER A 4 -1.95 -5.58 -17.15
CA SER A 4 -2.56 -5.53 -15.82
C SER A 4 -1.63 -6.20 -14.80
N GLN A 5 -0.54 -5.52 -14.45
CA GLN A 5 0.40 -5.91 -13.39
C GLN A 5 -0.18 -5.54 -12.03
N HIS A 6 -1.15 -6.32 -11.56
CA HIS A 6 -1.58 -6.26 -10.18
C HIS A 6 -0.81 -7.33 -9.40
N PRO A 7 0.30 -6.98 -8.72
CA PRO A 7 1.09 -7.96 -7.99
C PRO A 7 0.27 -8.51 -6.82
N ILE A 8 0.38 -9.82 -6.61
CA ILE A 8 -0.12 -10.47 -5.40
C ILE A 8 0.97 -10.34 -4.34
N MET A 9 0.63 -9.77 -3.18
CA MET A 9 1.57 -9.61 -2.06
C MET A 9 0.89 -9.99 -0.75
N THR A 10 1.69 -10.39 0.24
CA THR A 10 1.18 -10.60 1.60
C THR A 10 0.91 -9.27 2.29
N VAL A 11 -0.36 -8.95 2.49
CA VAL A 11 -0.81 -7.81 3.30
C VAL A 11 -0.76 -8.21 4.77
N ALA A 12 0.10 -7.55 5.54
CA ALA A 12 0.27 -7.80 6.98
C ALA A 12 -0.54 -6.84 7.87
N GLY A 13 -0.93 -5.68 7.35
CA GLY A 13 -1.68 -4.71 8.13
C GLY A 13 -2.39 -3.69 7.26
N ILE A 14 -3.56 -3.22 7.72
CA ILE A 14 -4.32 -2.13 7.11
C ILE A 14 -4.73 -1.20 8.25
N ARG A 15 -4.55 0.12 8.09
CA ARG A 15 -4.92 1.12 9.12
C ARG A 15 -5.41 2.43 8.53
N LYS A 16 -6.27 3.14 9.26
CA LYS A 16 -6.63 4.53 8.93
C LYS A 16 -5.46 5.46 9.23
N SER A 17 -5.24 6.42 8.34
CA SER A 17 -4.27 7.51 8.52
C SER A 17 -4.89 8.80 7.99
N ALA A 18 -5.54 9.53 8.87
CA ALA A 18 -6.15 10.82 8.56
C ALA A 18 -5.79 11.85 9.65
N GLY A 19 -5.67 13.11 9.24
CA GLY A 19 -5.41 14.23 10.13
C GLY A 19 -5.03 15.48 9.35
N ASP A 20 -4.70 16.52 10.10
CA ASP A 20 -4.31 17.82 9.59
C ASP A 20 -2.95 18.18 10.18
N PHE A 21 -2.06 18.75 9.35
CA PHE A 21 -0.85 19.37 9.85
C PHE A 21 -0.60 20.69 9.16
N LYS A 22 -0.02 21.63 9.90
CA LYS A 22 0.39 22.92 9.36
C LYS A 22 1.81 22.82 8.86
N ASP A 23 2.01 23.04 7.57
CA ASP A 23 3.34 23.16 7.02
C ASP A 23 4.01 24.42 7.59
N GLN A 24 5.11 24.25 8.34
CA GLN A 24 5.76 25.36 9.02
C GLN A 24 6.37 26.37 8.04
N SER A 25 6.73 25.93 6.83
CA SER A 25 7.37 26.78 5.81
C SER A 25 6.39 27.60 4.97
N SER A 26 5.24 27.03 4.59
CA SER A 26 4.22 27.73 3.80
C SER A 26 3.04 28.27 4.61
N GLY A 27 2.93 27.89 5.89
CA GLY A 27 1.81 28.22 6.76
C GLY A 27 0.49 27.57 6.37
N LYS A 28 0.48 26.73 5.31
CA LYS A 28 -0.71 26.07 4.80
C LYS A 28 -1.09 24.89 5.68
N GLU A 29 -2.38 24.76 5.92
CA GLU A 29 -2.96 23.56 6.50
C GLU A 29 -3.07 22.48 5.41
N ILE A 30 -2.50 21.32 5.69
CA ILE A 30 -2.52 20.16 4.81
C ILE A 30 -3.34 19.07 5.50
N THR A 31 -4.55 18.89 5.00
CA THR A 31 -5.42 17.77 5.34
C THR A 31 -5.00 16.54 4.57
N TYR A 32 -4.85 15.41 5.26
CA TYR A 32 -4.62 14.12 4.64
C TYR A 32 -5.64 13.09 5.14
N SER A 33 -6.05 12.20 4.24
CA SER A 33 -6.95 11.09 4.55
C SER A 33 -6.54 9.92 3.68
N ASN A 34 -6.01 8.87 4.29
CA ASN A 34 -5.51 7.68 3.60
C ASN A 34 -5.85 6.42 4.39
N THR A 35 -5.98 5.32 3.65
CA THR A 35 -5.88 3.96 4.18
C THR A 35 -4.47 3.47 3.89
N VAL A 36 -3.71 3.13 4.94
CA VAL A 36 -2.34 2.64 4.82
C VAL A 36 -2.36 1.12 4.83
N VAL A 37 -1.69 0.52 3.84
CA VAL A 37 -1.56 -0.92 3.65
C VAL A 37 -0.10 -1.28 3.83
N THR A 38 0.20 -2.13 4.81
CA THR A 38 1.53 -2.68 5.06
C THR A 38 1.62 -4.05 4.38
N VAL A 39 2.58 -4.21 3.47
CA VAL A 39 2.86 -5.49 2.81
C VAL A 39 4.24 -6.02 3.16
N LEU A 40 4.40 -7.33 3.07
CA LEU A 40 5.68 -8.01 3.25
C LEU A 40 6.32 -8.30 1.89
N GLN A 41 7.60 -7.95 1.78
CA GLN A 41 8.42 -8.14 0.59
C GLN A 41 9.68 -8.91 0.98
N GLU A 42 10.15 -9.78 0.09
CA GLU A 42 11.43 -10.44 0.32
C GLU A 42 12.56 -9.42 0.35
N TYR A 43 13.51 -9.61 1.26
CA TYR A 43 14.78 -8.88 1.19
C TYR A 43 15.51 -9.23 -0.11
N SER A 44 16.18 -8.24 -0.69
CA SER A 44 17.09 -8.47 -1.82
C SER A 44 18.24 -9.40 -1.41
N ALA A 45 18.88 -10.04 -2.40
CA ALA A 45 20.03 -10.91 -2.15
C ALA A 45 21.14 -10.19 -1.34
N LYS A 46 21.41 -8.93 -1.69
CA LYS A 46 22.38 -8.08 -0.99
C LYS A 46 22.01 -7.82 0.47
N GLU A 47 20.73 -7.58 0.76
CA GLU A 47 20.25 -7.40 2.14
C GLU A 47 20.39 -8.71 2.94
N LYS A 48 20.12 -9.87 2.32
CA LYS A 48 20.31 -11.19 2.94
C LYS A 48 21.78 -11.47 3.25
N GLU A 49 22.71 -11.14 2.34
CA GLU A 49 24.16 -11.26 2.56
C GLU A 49 24.67 -10.39 3.73
N GLN A 50 24.01 -9.27 3.99
CA GLN A 50 24.29 -8.38 5.12
C GLN A 50 23.64 -8.83 6.45
N GLY A 51 22.97 -9.98 6.46
CA GLY A 51 22.37 -10.58 7.65
C GLY A 51 20.88 -10.30 7.83
N ALA A 52 20.16 -9.82 6.80
CA ALA A 52 18.71 -9.67 6.89
C ALA A 52 18.00 -11.04 6.91
N ILE A 53 17.08 -11.23 7.86
CA ILE A 53 16.26 -12.44 8.02
C ILE A 53 14.78 -12.06 7.97
N GLY A 54 13.97 -12.87 7.30
CA GLY A 54 12.52 -12.67 7.17
C GLY A 54 12.13 -11.79 6.00
N PHE A 55 11.18 -10.87 6.22
CA PHE A 55 10.61 -9.99 5.20
C PHE A 55 10.80 -8.51 5.56
N LYS A 56 10.90 -7.68 4.54
CA LYS A 56 10.85 -6.23 4.61
C LYS A 56 9.40 -5.77 4.59
N SER A 57 9.01 -4.87 5.48
CA SER A 57 7.69 -4.24 5.42
C SER A 57 7.74 -2.98 4.54
N THR A 58 6.75 -2.85 3.66
CA THR A 58 6.57 -1.67 2.81
C THR A 58 5.15 -1.15 2.95
N ASP A 59 5.01 0.15 3.20
CA ASP A 59 3.72 0.82 3.34
C ASP A 59 3.28 1.47 2.02
N TYR A 60 2.09 1.10 1.56
CA TYR A 60 1.37 1.75 0.46
C TYR A 60 0.18 2.55 0.99
N LYS A 61 -0.26 3.55 0.23
CA LYS A 61 -1.37 4.44 0.62
C LYS A 61 -2.45 4.43 -0.44
N ILE A 62 -3.67 4.13 -0.02
CA ILE A 62 -4.90 4.38 -0.78
C ILE A 62 -5.47 5.71 -0.29
N LYS A 63 -5.74 6.65 -1.20
CA LYS A 63 -6.33 7.95 -0.84
C LYS A 63 -7.75 7.73 -0.32
N GLY A 64 -8.06 8.25 0.86
CA GLY A 64 -9.34 8.08 1.55
C GLY A 64 -9.26 7.08 2.72
N ALA A 65 -9.40 7.57 3.94
CA ALA A 65 -9.45 6.73 5.15
C ALA A 65 -10.79 5.96 5.29
N GLN A 66 -11.82 6.34 4.53
CA GLN A 66 -13.10 5.63 4.49
C GLN A 66 -12.97 4.22 3.90
N PHE A 67 -12.05 4.01 2.95
CA PHE A 67 -11.82 2.71 2.30
C PHE A 67 -11.28 1.65 3.27
N PHE A 68 -10.75 2.03 4.43
CA PHE A 68 -10.40 1.09 5.48
C PHE A 68 -11.60 0.21 5.89
N ASN A 69 -12.81 0.79 5.91
CA ASN A 69 -14.00 0.06 6.35
C ASN A 69 -14.28 -1.15 5.45
N ASP A 70 -13.90 -1.07 4.17
CA ASP A 70 -14.07 -2.14 3.19
C ASP A 70 -13.21 -3.36 3.52
N TYR A 71 -12.16 -3.21 4.33
CA TYR A 71 -11.22 -4.27 4.70
C TYR A 71 -11.35 -4.76 6.14
N MET A 72 -12.28 -4.22 6.93
CA MET A 72 -12.40 -4.55 8.36
C MET A 72 -12.71 -6.02 8.66
N HIS A 73 -13.28 -6.74 7.70
CA HIS A 73 -13.65 -8.15 7.83
C HIS A 73 -12.50 -9.10 7.43
N GLN A 74 -11.41 -8.57 6.86
CA GLN A 74 -10.29 -9.37 6.39
C GLN A 74 -9.44 -9.87 7.55
N LYS A 75 -9.04 -11.15 7.51
CA LYS A 75 -8.10 -11.73 8.47
C LYS A 75 -6.69 -11.61 7.93
N LEU A 76 -5.84 -10.86 8.62
CA LEU A 76 -4.45 -10.62 8.23
C LEU A 76 -3.49 -11.44 9.12
N PRO A 77 -2.29 -11.82 8.64
CA PRO A 77 -1.79 -11.58 7.28
C PRO A 77 -2.51 -12.44 6.24
N ALA A 78 -2.75 -11.86 5.05
CA ALA A 78 -3.36 -12.57 3.93
C ALA A 78 -2.77 -12.08 2.61
N GLU A 79 -2.80 -12.94 1.59
CA GLU A 79 -2.42 -12.54 0.25
C GLU A 79 -3.54 -11.72 -0.40
N ALA A 80 -3.16 -10.62 -1.03
CA ALA A 80 -4.08 -9.79 -1.79
C ALA A 80 -3.43 -9.31 -3.07
N LYS A 81 -4.25 -9.15 -4.09
CA LYS A 81 -3.88 -8.51 -5.33
C LYS A 81 -3.92 -6.98 -5.13
N LEU A 82 -2.77 -6.34 -5.32
CA LEU A 82 -2.63 -4.89 -5.20
C LEU A 82 -3.04 -4.23 -6.52
N ILE A 83 -4.12 -3.46 -6.48
CA ILE A 83 -4.66 -2.77 -7.65
C ILE A 83 -4.04 -1.38 -7.72
N PHE A 84 -3.15 -1.18 -8.68
CA PHE A 84 -2.53 0.11 -8.98
C PHE A 84 -3.21 0.76 -10.18
N ASP A 85 -3.32 2.09 -10.12
CA ASP A 85 -3.73 2.94 -11.23
C ASP A 85 -2.67 4.00 -11.51
N TRP A 86 -2.66 4.54 -12.73
CA TRP A 86 -1.73 5.59 -13.13
C TRP A 86 -2.28 6.97 -12.77
N ASP A 87 -1.56 7.67 -11.88
CA ASP A 87 -1.82 9.06 -11.55
C ASP A 87 -1.01 9.98 -12.46
N PHE A 88 -1.71 10.72 -13.33
CA PHE A 88 -1.15 11.68 -14.29
C PHE A 88 -1.19 13.14 -13.80
N THR A 89 -1.60 13.40 -12.56
CA THR A 89 -1.76 14.78 -12.04
C THR A 89 -0.42 15.47 -11.76
N GLY A 90 0.67 14.71 -11.65
CA GLY A 90 2.02 15.21 -11.41
C GLY A 90 2.82 15.46 -12.70
N LYS A 91 4.06 15.94 -12.53
CA LYS A 91 5.00 16.14 -13.66
C LYS A 91 5.38 14.83 -14.38
N GLN A 92 5.30 13.71 -13.68
CA GLN A 92 5.56 12.38 -14.22
C GLN A 92 4.43 11.44 -13.79
N PRO A 93 3.95 10.57 -14.70
CA PRO A 93 3.00 9.53 -14.33
C PRO A 93 3.58 8.63 -13.24
N LYS A 94 2.79 8.31 -12.23
CA LYS A 94 3.18 7.40 -11.15
C LYS A 94 2.08 6.38 -10.91
N ALA A 95 2.47 5.15 -10.59
CA ALA A 95 1.52 4.14 -10.13
C ALA A 95 1.13 4.44 -8.67
N VAL A 96 -0.17 4.48 -8.38
CA VAL A 96 -0.74 4.66 -7.04
C VAL A 96 -1.64 3.48 -6.69
N LEU A 97 -1.55 3.00 -5.46
CA LEU A 97 -2.43 1.92 -4.99
C LEU A 97 -3.84 2.50 -4.80
N VAL A 98 -4.83 1.88 -5.43
CA VAL A 98 -6.23 2.33 -5.37
C VAL A 98 -7.14 1.34 -4.65
N ALA A 99 -6.81 0.05 -4.66
CA ALA A 99 -7.59 -0.98 -3.99
C ALA A 99 -6.77 -2.25 -3.71
N LEU A 100 -7.30 -3.08 -2.82
CA LEU A 100 -6.88 -4.46 -2.59
C LEU A 100 -8.02 -5.40 -2.99
N ASP A 101 -7.66 -6.52 -3.60
CA ASP A 101 -8.57 -7.61 -3.94
C ASP A 101 -8.08 -8.90 -3.27
N PHE A 102 -8.88 -9.43 -2.34
CA PHE A 102 -8.60 -10.65 -1.59
C PHE A 102 -9.31 -11.88 -2.18
N ASP A 103 -10.26 -11.70 -3.10
CA ASP A 103 -11.09 -12.78 -3.65
C ASP A 103 -10.39 -13.49 -4.82
N GLY A 104 -9.51 -12.78 -5.53
CA GLY A 104 -8.76 -13.29 -6.67
C GLY A 104 -7.48 -14.07 -6.34
N VAL A 105 -7.25 -14.44 -5.08
CA VAL A 105 -6.05 -15.18 -4.66
C VAL A 105 -6.44 -16.61 -4.27
N GLU A 106 -6.10 -17.57 -5.13
CA GLU A 106 -6.20 -18.99 -4.75
C GLU A 106 -5.23 -19.25 -3.60
N ALA A 107 -5.74 -19.77 -2.49
CA ALA A 107 -4.91 -20.20 -1.37
C ALA A 107 -3.95 -21.30 -1.83
N ALA A 108 -2.65 -21.08 -1.66
CA ALA A 108 -1.60 -22.08 -1.89
C ALA A 108 -1.66 -23.22 -0.85
#